data_AF-A0A2P5XBI2-F1
#
_entry.id   AF-A0A2P5XBI2-F1
#
_cell.length_a   1.000
_cell.length_b   1.000
_cell.length_c   1.000
_cell.angle_alpha   90.00
_cell.angle_beta   90.00
_cell.angle_gamma   90.00
#
_symmetry.space_group_name_H-M   'P 1'
#
loop_
_entity.id
_entity.type
_entity.pdbx_description
1 polymer ?
#
loop_
_entity_poly.entity_id
_entity_poly.type
_entity_poly.pdbx_seq_one_letter_code
_entity_poly.pdbx_strand_id
1 'polypeptide(L)'
;MEQNTDQKQVSADQDQSSMLKVICNQRDRFRARLRETEEEIRQLKEKIGELTTELEKTKADNVKLYGKIRYVQDYNQEKVISRGSKKYAEDLESGFTSDVESKYKKIYEDDINPFAAFSKKERDQRYKELGFRDRITLSSGRFLLGNKYARTFAFFYTIGLHILVFTCLYRMSALSYLSHGSEETAVVEKNLNRPRGY
;
A
#
# COMPACT_ATOMS: atom_id res chain seq x y z
N MET A 1 22.83 -69.18 20.50
CA MET A 1 22.51 -68.14 19.50
C MET A 1 21.86 -66.89 20.13
N GLU A 2 21.24 -66.98 21.31
CA GLU A 2 20.59 -65.84 22.00
C GLU A 2 21.51 -64.70 22.46
N GLN A 3 22.75 -64.98 22.91
CA GLN A 3 23.67 -63.91 23.35
C GLN A 3 24.03 -62.89 22.26
N ASN A 4 24.03 -63.29 20.99
CA ASN A 4 24.38 -62.41 19.87
C ASN A 4 23.21 -61.48 19.50
N THR A 5 21.97 -61.95 19.63
CA THR A 5 20.77 -61.15 19.39
C THR A 5 20.58 -60.06 20.44
N ASP A 6 20.82 -60.36 21.72
CA ASP A 6 20.71 -59.38 22.80
C ASP A 6 21.75 -58.27 22.68
N GLN A 7 22.99 -58.62 22.35
CA GLN A 7 24.07 -57.63 22.21
C GLN A 7 23.85 -56.69 21.02
N LYS A 8 23.27 -57.20 19.92
CA LYS A 8 22.93 -56.40 18.73
C LYS A 8 21.75 -55.46 19.00
N GLN A 9 20.81 -55.88 19.84
CA GLN A 9 19.64 -55.09 20.22
C GLN A 9 20.02 -53.94 21.17
N VAL A 10 20.88 -54.20 22.17
CA VAL A 10 21.42 -53.17 23.07
C VAL A 10 22.21 -52.10 22.31
N SER A 11 23.00 -52.49 21.31
CA SER A 11 23.78 -51.56 20.49
C SER A 11 22.87 -50.62 19.66
N ALA A 12 21.81 -51.18 19.06
CA ALA A 12 20.85 -50.40 18.29
C ALA A 12 20.08 -49.39 19.16
N ASP A 13 19.67 -49.77 20.37
CA ASP A 13 19.01 -48.87 21.32
C ASP A 13 19.94 -47.73 21.80
N GLN A 14 21.24 -48.02 21.93
CA GLN A 14 22.26 -47.02 22.26
C GLN A 14 22.44 -45.97 21.15
N ASP A 15 22.43 -46.41 19.89
CA ASP A 15 22.50 -45.52 18.73
C ASP A 15 21.23 -44.66 18.59
N GLN A 16 20.05 -45.23 18.84
CA GLN A 16 18.79 -44.48 18.87
C GLN A 16 18.80 -43.43 19.99
N SER A 17 19.28 -43.80 21.19
CA SER A 17 19.45 -42.86 22.31
C SER A 17 20.43 -41.73 21.98
N SER A 18 21.53 -42.05 21.30
CA SER A 18 22.51 -41.07 20.83
C SER A 18 21.93 -40.12 19.79
N MET A 19 21.19 -40.64 18.80
CA MET A 19 20.52 -39.83 17.77
C MET A 19 19.46 -38.91 18.38
N LEU A 20 18.65 -39.41 19.32
CA LEU A 20 17.67 -38.60 20.03
C LEU A 20 18.32 -37.48 20.84
N LYS A 21 19.45 -37.73 21.49
CA LYS A 21 20.23 -36.67 22.19
C LYS A 21 20.71 -35.59 21.24
N VAL A 22 21.19 -35.95 20.05
CA VAL A 22 21.61 -34.97 19.03
C VAL A 22 20.43 -34.11 18.57
N ILE A 23 19.27 -34.73 18.32
CA ILE A 23 18.06 -34.01 17.92
C ILE A 23 17.57 -33.08 19.04
N CYS A 24 17.59 -33.54 20.30
CA CYS A 24 17.27 -32.69 21.45
C CYS A 24 18.21 -31.48 21.54
N ASN A 25 19.52 -31.69 21.44
CA ASN A 25 20.49 -30.60 21.46
C ASN A 25 20.30 -29.60 20.32
N GLN A 26 19.99 -30.08 19.11
CA GLN A 26 19.69 -29.21 17.96
C GLN A 26 18.43 -28.38 18.21
N ARG A 27 17.33 -29.02 18.62
CA ARG A 27 16.08 -28.35 18.97
C ARG A 27 16.30 -27.28 20.04
N ASP A 28 17.08 -27.60 21.07
CA ASP A 28 17.31 -26.70 22.18
C ASP A 28 18.18 -25.50 21.74
N ARG A 29 19.14 -25.72 20.82
CA ARG A 29 19.90 -24.63 20.19
C ARG A 29 19.01 -23.72 19.32
N PHE A 30 18.09 -24.29 18.56
CA PHE A 30 17.14 -23.50 17.76
C PHE A 30 16.17 -22.72 18.66
N ARG A 31 15.68 -23.34 19.74
CA ARG A 31 14.85 -22.64 20.74
C ARG A 31 15.60 -21.51 21.43
N ALA A 32 16.87 -21.72 21.78
CA ALA A 32 17.70 -20.68 22.37
C ALA A 32 17.84 -19.47 21.42
N ARG A 33 18.19 -19.72 20.14
CA ARG A 33 18.28 -18.67 19.12
C ARG A 33 16.94 -17.96 18.87
N LEU A 34 15.85 -18.71 18.80
CA LEU A 34 14.51 -18.13 18.61
C LEU A 34 14.17 -17.19 19.77
N ARG A 35 14.40 -17.63 21.01
CA ARG A 35 14.15 -16.81 22.21
C ARG A 35 15.03 -15.56 22.24
N GLU A 36 16.29 -15.66 21.83
CA GLU A 36 17.21 -14.51 21.74
C GLU A 36 16.70 -13.49 20.71
N THR A 37 16.34 -13.95 19.51
CA THR A 37 15.78 -13.05 18.46
C THR A 37 14.43 -12.45 18.87
N GLU A 38 13.55 -13.21 19.53
CA GLU A 38 12.28 -12.70 20.07
C GLU A 38 12.51 -11.60 21.12
N GLU A 39 13.52 -11.78 21.98
CA GLU A 39 13.91 -10.80 22.99
C GLU A 39 14.50 -9.53 22.35
N GLU A 40 15.37 -9.67 21.35
CA GLU A 40 15.90 -8.55 20.56
C GLU A 40 14.77 -7.76 19.88
N ILE A 41 13.80 -8.45 19.27
CA ILE A 41 12.63 -7.81 18.66
C ILE A 41 11.84 -7.03 19.71
N ARG A 42 11.65 -7.60 20.91
CA ARG A 42 10.94 -6.91 22.00
C ARG A 42 11.68 -5.64 22.42
N GLN A 43 12.99 -5.72 22.63
CA GLN A 43 13.82 -4.57 23.01
C GLN A 43 13.85 -3.49 21.92
N LEU A 44 13.91 -3.87 20.65
CA LEU A 44 13.85 -2.91 19.54
C LEU A 44 12.49 -2.20 19.48
N LYS A 45 11.39 -2.93 19.69
CA LYS A 45 10.05 -2.32 19.74
C LYS A 45 9.90 -1.35 20.90
N GLU A 46 10.43 -1.70 22.07
CA GLU A 46 10.46 -0.83 23.25
C GLU A 46 11.25 0.46 22.96
N LYS A 47 12.47 0.34 22.43
CA LYS A 47 13.30 1.49 22.00
C LYS A 47 12.60 2.37 20.98
N ILE A 48 11.90 1.78 20.00
CA ILE A 48 11.11 2.55 19.03
C ILE A 48 10.01 3.34 19.73
N GLY A 49 9.33 2.73 20.70
CA GLY A 49 8.32 3.39 21.53
C GLY A 49 8.90 4.57 22.31
N GLU A 50 9.98 4.33 23.05
CA GLU A 50 10.69 5.36 23.82
C GLU A 50 11.14 6.53 22.95
N LEU A 51 11.86 6.25 21.86
CA LEU A 51 12.33 7.28 20.91
C LEU A 51 11.16 8.06 20.30
N THR A 52 10.04 7.40 20.00
CA THR A 52 8.85 8.09 19.49
C THR A 52 8.29 9.07 20.53
N THR A 53 8.21 8.66 21.80
CA THR A 53 7.74 9.56 22.87
C THR A 53 8.70 10.73 23.11
N GLU A 54 10.01 10.51 23.06
CA GLU A 54 11.02 11.55 23.21
C GLU A 54 10.99 12.54 22.04
N LEU A 55 10.78 12.03 20.82
CA LEU A 55 10.64 12.84 19.62
C LEU A 55 9.41 13.76 19.72
N GLU A 56 8.26 13.23 20.13
CA GLU A 56 7.04 14.05 20.32
C GLU A 56 7.19 15.06 21.46
N LYS A 57 7.83 14.68 22.57
CA LYS A 57 8.16 15.60 23.65
C LYS A 57 9.05 16.75 23.17
N THR A 58 10.13 16.42 22.44
CA THR A 58 11.07 17.41 21.89
C THR A 58 10.38 18.33 20.88
N LYS A 59 9.49 17.82 20.03
CA LYS A 59 8.67 18.64 19.14
C LYS A 59 7.80 19.62 19.92
N ALA A 60 7.12 19.17 20.96
CA ALA A 60 6.28 20.04 21.78
C ALA A 60 7.09 21.14 22.48
N ASP A 61 8.27 20.80 22.99
CA ASP A 61 9.17 21.75 23.64
C ASP A 61 9.76 22.75 22.63
N ASN A 62 10.09 22.32 21.40
CA ASN A 62 10.53 23.21 20.31
C ASN A 62 9.45 24.23 19.93
N VAL A 63 8.18 23.83 19.85
CA VAL A 63 7.06 24.75 19.56
C VAL A 63 6.92 25.79 20.68
N LYS A 64 7.02 25.38 21.95
CA LYS A 64 7.00 26.31 23.08
C LYS A 64 8.18 27.27 23.07
N LEU A 65 9.38 26.78 22.73
CA LEU A 65 10.57 27.60 22.63
C LEU A 65 10.45 28.64 21.51
N TYR A 66 9.92 28.23 20.36
CA TYR A 66 9.58 29.16 19.27
C TYR A 66 8.64 30.27 19.74
N GLY A 67 7.56 29.91 20.45
CA GLY A 67 6.63 30.88 21.03
C GLY A 67 7.31 31.88 21.99
N LYS A 68 8.22 31.41 22.85
CA LYS A 68 9.02 32.27 23.74
C LYS A 68 9.94 33.22 22.97
N ILE A 69 10.65 32.73 21.96
CA ILE A 69 11.54 33.54 21.13
C ILE A 69 10.74 34.63 20.43
N ARG A 70 9.60 34.28 19.81
CA ARG A 70 8.72 35.22 19.13
C ARG A 70 8.18 36.29 20.09
N TYR A 71 7.72 35.88 21.28
CA TYR A 71 7.26 36.81 22.31
C TYR A 71 8.34 37.82 22.72
N VAL A 72 9.57 37.36 22.95
CA VAL A 72 10.71 38.22 23.31
C VAL A 72 11.11 39.13 22.15
N GLN A 73 11.12 38.63 20.91
CA GLN A 73 11.40 39.42 19.71
C GLN A 73 10.37 40.55 19.53
N ASP A 74 9.08 40.25 19.65
CA ASP A 74 8.01 41.26 19.55
C ASP A 74 8.11 42.31 20.66
N TYR A 75 8.31 41.87 21.91
CA TYR A 75 8.45 42.78 23.04
C TYR A 75 9.69 43.70 22.90
N ASN A 76 10.79 43.18 22.36
CA ASN A 76 11.97 43.98 22.05
C ASN A 76 11.72 44.94 20.88
N GLN A 77 11.03 44.50 19.81
CA GLN A 77 10.64 45.38 18.71
C GLN A 77 9.73 46.52 19.18
N GLU A 78 8.79 46.27 20.09
CA GLU A 78 7.93 47.29 20.70
C GLU A 78 8.73 48.32 21.51
N LYS A 79 9.77 47.87 22.25
CA LYS A 79 10.72 48.78 22.91
C LYS A 79 11.59 49.58 21.94
N VAL A 80 12.01 49.00 20.82
CA VAL A 80 12.85 49.67 19.81
C VAL A 80 12.05 50.69 19.00
N ILE A 81 10.75 50.50 18.77
CA ILE A 81 9.90 51.51 18.11
C ILE A 81 9.78 52.79 18.97
N SER A 82 9.94 52.70 20.29
CA SER A 82 9.98 53.86 21.20
C SER A 82 11.34 54.59 21.26
N ARG A 83 12.39 54.05 20.62
CA ARG A 83 13.74 54.65 20.56
C ARG A 83 14.22 54.63 19.12
N GLY A 84 13.99 55.74 18.42
CA GLY A 84 14.14 55.90 16.97
C GLY A 84 15.38 55.26 16.31
N SER A 85 15.18 54.92 15.03
CA SER A 85 16.14 54.39 14.04
C SER A 85 16.35 52.87 14.03
N LYS A 86 15.49 52.17 13.28
CA LYS A 86 15.76 50.82 12.74
C LYS A 86 16.71 50.93 11.55
N LYS A 87 17.98 50.52 11.72
CA LYS A 87 18.75 49.93 10.62
C LYS A 87 18.39 48.45 10.56
N TYR A 88 17.96 48.02 9.39
CA TYR A 88 17.68 46.65 9.01
C TYR A 88 18.92 45.79 9.28
N ALA A 89 18.92 45.03 10.37
CA ALA A 89 19.71 43.82 10.45
C ALA A 89 18.95 42.78 9.61
N GLU A 90 19.19 42.81 8.31
CA GLU A 90 18.95 41.65 7.47
C GLU A 90 19.75 40.50 8.05
N ASP A 91 19.01 39.54 8.58
CA ASP A 91 19.43 38.26 9.11
C ASP A 91 20.02 37.41 7.97
N LEU A 92 21.30 37.66 7.66
CA LEU A 92 22.03 37.07 6.53
C LEU A 92 22.42 35.59 6.75
N GLU A 93 21.90 34.91 7.78
CA GLU A 93 22.16 33.48 8.02
C GLU A 93 20.94 32.57 7.80
N SER A 94 19.85 33.08 7.21
CA SER A 94 18.55 32.38 7.15
C SER A 94 18.33 31.52 5.89
N GLY A 95 19.31 30.68 5.53
CA GLY A 95 19.15 29.70 4.45
C GLY A 95 18.63 28.35 4.94
N PHE A 96 19.11 27.90 6.10
CA PHE A 96 18.79 26.59 6.68
C PHE A 96 17.91 26.70 7.94
N THR A 97 18.03 27.80 8.68
CA THR A 97 17.19 28.10 9.85
C THR A 97 15.76 28.48 9.43
N SER A 98 15.59 29.14 8.29
CA SER A 98 14.28 29.54 7.74
C SER A 98 13.31 28.37 7.56
N ASP A 99 13.77 27.22 7.07
CA ASP A 99 12.90 26.06 6.85
C ASP A 99 12.41 25.44 8.16
N VAL A 100 13.33 25.33 9.13
CA VAL A 100 13.03 24.82 10.47
C VAL A 100 12.12 25.81 11.22
N GLU A 101 12.42 27.09 11.14
CA GLU A 101 11.64 28.18 11.71
C GLU A 101 10.24 28.22 11.10
N SER A 102 10.11 28.15 9.77
CA SER A 102 8.84 28.12 9.05
C SER A 102 7.97 26.94 9.46
N LYS A 103 8.57 25.76 9.69
CA LYS A 103 7.85 24.58 10.18
C LYS A 103 7.26 24.80 11.57
N TYR A 104 8.04 25.31 12.52
CA TYR A 104 7.56 25.54 13.89
C TYR A 104 6.66 26.76 14.01
N LYS A 105 6.89 27.80 13.18
CA LYS A 105 6.01 28.95 13.00
C LYS A 105 4.61 28.53 12.60
N LYS A 106 4.49 27.70 11.57
CA LYS A 106 3.19 27.20 11.10
C LYS A 106 2.47 26.41 12.20
N ILE A 107 3.18 25.52 12.90
CA ILE A 107 2.60 24.73 14.00
C ILE A 107 2.12 25.64 15.13
N TYR A 108 2.87 26.69 15.47
CA TYR A 108 2.52 27.66 16.49
C TYR A 108 1.32 28.54 16.07
N GLU A 109 1.30 29.04 14.84
CA GLU A 109 0.17 29.83 14.30
C GLU A 109 -1.13 29.01 14.23
N ASP A 110 -1.03 27.73 13.85
CA ASP A 110 -2.14 26.79 13.85
C ASP A 110 -2.66 26.51 15.28
N ASP A 111 -1.79 26.49 16.29
CA ASP A 111 -2.14 26.24 17.70
C ASP A 111 -2.69 27.50 18.41
N ILE A 112 -2.17 28.68 18.08
CA ILE A 112 -2.54 29.94 18.75
C ILE A 112 -3.82 30.58 18.20
N ASN A 113 -4.24 30.23 16.99
CA ASN A 113 -5.43 30.81 16.38
C ASN A 113 -6.70 30.14 16.95
N PRO A 114 -7.53 30.85 17.73
CA PRO A 114 -8.75 30.28 18.32
C PRO A 114 -9.76 29.79 17.27
N PHE A 115 -9.67 30.28 16.03
CA PHE A 115 -10.49 29.86 14.89
C PHE A 115 -9.85 28.74 14.06
N ALA A 116 -8.57 28.42 14.22
CA ALA A 116 -7.94 27.29 13.51
C ALA A 116 -8.40 25.95 14.09
N ALA A 117 -8.48 25.83 15.42
CA ALA A 117 -9.03 24.65 16.08
C ALA A 117 -10.52 24.43 15.72
N PHE A 118 -11.31 25.51 15.64
CA PHE A 118 -12.73 25.44 15.28
C PHE A 118 -12.94 25.18 13.78
N SER A 119 -12.24 25.89 12.89
CA SER A 119 -12.32 25.68 11.43
C SER A 119 -11.75 24.33 10.99
N LYS A 120 -10.72 23.79 11.65
CA LYS A 120 -10.23 22.43 11.41
C LYS A 120 -11.27 21.39 11.83
N LYS A 121 -11.92 21.58 13.00
CA LYS A 121 -12.99 20.70 13.47
C LYS A 121 -14.24 20.76 12.58
N GLU A 122 -14.61 21.94 12.10
CA GLU A 122 -15.71 22.16 11.14
C GLU A 122 -15.37 21.57 9.76
N ARG A 123 -14.14 21.77 9.26
CA ARG A 123 -13.66 21.17 8.02
C ARG A 123 -13.61 19.64 8.12
N ASP A 124 -13.15 19.08 9.23
CA ASP A 124 -13.09 17.62 9.44
C ASP A 124 -14.49 17.00 9.59
N GLN A 125 -15.48 17.72 10.16
CA GLN A 125 -16.89 17.30 10.17
C GLN A 125 -17.54 17.40 8.79
N ARG A 126 -17.33 18.49 8.05
CA ARG A 126 -17.80 18.65 6.65
C ARG A 126 -17.18 17.60 5.73
N TYR A 127 -15.92 17.21 5.91
CA TYR A 127 -15.30 16.13 5.15
C TYR A 127 -15.87 14.74 5.49
N LYS A 128 -16.35 14.52 6.73
CA LYS A 128 -17.01 13.26 7.13
C LYS A 128 -18.45 13.18 6.63
N GLU A 129 -19.15 14.29 6.54
CA GLU A 129 -20.55 14.34 6.06
C GLU A 129 -20.66 14.42 4.51
N LEU A 130 -19.65 14.96 3.81
CA LEU A 130 -19.62 14.99 2.34
C LEU A 130 -18.73 13.90 1.68
N GLY A 131 -17.92 13.17 2.45
CA GLY A 131 -16.82 12.34 1.94
C GLY A 131 -17.11 10.86 1.67
N PHE A 132 -18.35 10.36 1.74
CA PHE A 132 -18.62 8.94 1.46
C PHE A 132 -19.35 8.70 0.12
N ARG A 133 -20.32 9.54 -0.25
CA ARG A 133 -21.03 9.40 -1.54
C ARG A 133 -20.27 9.99 -2.72
N ASP A 134 -19.60 11.13 -2.54
CA ASP A 134 -18.89 11.81 -3.62
C ASP A 134 -17.52 11.20 -3.92
N ARG A 135 -16.92 10.57 -2.89
CA ARG A 135 -15.62 9.89 -2.98
C ARG A 135 -15.70 8.61 -3.79
N ILE A 136 -16.84 7.90 -3.78
CA ILE A 136 -17.06 6.70 -4.60
C ILE A 136 -17.31 7.08 -6.06
N THR A 137 -18.11 8.11 -6.32
CA THR A 137 -18.42 8.57 -7.70
C THR A 137 -17.19 9.13 -8.40
N LEU A 138 -16.43 10.01 -7.74
CA LEU A 138 -15.22 10.61 -8.31
C LEU A 138 -14.03 9.64 -8.34
N SER A 139 -13.92 8.71 -7.37
CA SER A 139 -12.91 7.64 -7.42
C SER A 139 -13.19 6.66 -8.54
N SER A 140 -14.44 6.22 -8.75
CA SER A 140 -14.78 5.35 -9.88
C SER A 140 -14.48 6.01 -11.22
N GLY A 141 -14.80 7.31 -11.38
CA GLY A 141 -14.48 8.07 -12.59
C GLY A 141 -12.98 8.26 -12.85
N ARG A 142 -12.20 8.64 -11.82
CA ARG A 142 -10.74 8.79 -11.95
C ARG A 142 -9.99 7.46 -12.01
N PHE A 143 -10.50 6.41 -11.39
CA PHE A 143 -9.93 5.07 -11.47
C PHE A 143 -10.04 4.51 -12.88
N LEU A 144 -11.13 4.83 -13.60
CA LEU A 144 -11.28 4.49 -15.01
C LEU A 144 -10.35 5.31 -15.93
N LEU A 145 -10.19 6.62 -15.70
CA LEU A 145 -9.36 7.49 -16.58
C LEU A 145 -7.85 7.48 -16.26
N GLY A 146 -7.48 7.29 -15.01
CA GLY A 146 -6.11 7.45 -14.51
C GLY A 146 -5.32 6.14 -14.31
N ASN A 147 -5.99 5.00 -14.18
CA ASN A 147 -5.32 3.76 -13.84
C ASN A 147 -4.85 3.01 -15.10
N LYS A 148 -3.55 2.67 -15.17
CA LYS A 148 -2.96 1.85 -16.24
C LYS A 148 -3.76 0.56 -16.46
N TYR A 149 -4.27 -0.03 -15.38
CA TYR A 149 -5.06 -1.26 -15.43
C TYR A 149 -6.45 -1.08 -16.04
N ALA A 150 -7.11 0.08 -15.86
CA ALA A 150 -8.43 0.33 -16.46
C ALA A 150 -8.34 0.47 -17.98
N ARG A 151 -7.28 1.12 -18.48
CA ARG A 151 -7.00 1.17 -19.93
C ARG A 151 -6.75 -0.23 -20.46
N THR A 152 -5.88 -1.00 -19.82
CA THR A 152 -5.60 -2.39 -20.20
C THR A 152 -6.87 -3.25 -20.19
N PHE A 153 -7.74 -3.11 -19.19
CA PHE A 153 -9.02 -3.82 -19.12
C PHE A 153 -9.95 -3.47 -20.28
N ALA A 154 -10.08 -2.18 -20.62
CA ALA A 154 -10.88 -1.75 -21.78
C ALA A 154 -10.33 -2.28 -23.11
N PHE A 155 -9.00 -2.26 -23.29
CA PHE A 155 -8.35 -2.87 -24.45
C PHE A 155 -8.62 -4.38 -24.55
N PHE A 156 -8.52 -5.12 -23.45
CA PHE A 156 -8.86 -6.55 -23.45
C PHE A 156 -10.35 -6.79 -23.71
N TYR A 157 -11.23 -5.94 -23.17
CA TYR A 157 -12.67 -6.03 -23.40
C TYR A 157 -13.01 -5.84 -24.88
N THR A 158 -12.44 -4.83 -25.55
CA THR A 158 -12.67 -4.62 -26.99
C THR A 158 -12.09 -5.75 -27.83
N ILE A 159 -10.88 -6.24 -27.53
CA ILE A 159 -10.29 -7.40 -28.22
C ILE A 159 -11.16 -8.65 -28.04
N GLY A 160 -11.61 -8.93 -26.81
CA GLY A 160 -12.44 -10.09 -26.51
C GLY A 160 -13.77 -10.05 -27.24
N LEU A 161 -14.41 -8.86 -27.30
CA LEU A 161 -15.63 -8.65 -28.06
C LEU A 161 -15.40 -8.93 -29.55
N HIS A 162 -14.30 -8.43 -30.14
CA HIS A 162 -13.98 -8.71 -31.53
C HIS A 162 -13.78 -10.21 -31.77
N ILE A 163 -12.99 -10.90 -30.95
CA ILE A 163 -12.78 -12.35 -31.07
C ILE A 163 -14.11 -13.10 -30.98
N LEU A 164 -15.00 -12.70 -30.05
CA LEU A 164 -16.31 -13.31 -29.87
C LEU A 164 -17.20 -13.11 -31.10
N VAL A 165 -17.26 -11.90 -31.65
CA VAL A 165 -18.04 -11.61 -32.85
C VAL A 165 -17.48 -12.35 -34.06
N PHE A 166 -16.16 -12.34 -34.27
CA PHE A 166 -15.53 -13.11 -35.33
C PHE A 166 -15.77 -14.62 -35.17
N THR A 167 -15.75 -15.15 -33.95
CA THR A 167 -16.07 -16.56 -33.69
C THR A 167 -17.53 -16.86 -33.98
N CYS A 168 -18.44 -15.96 -33.59
CA CYS A 168 -19.87 -16.08 -33.88
C CYS A 168 -20.13 -16.06 -35.40
N LEU A 169 -19.53 -15.11 -36.11
CA LEU A 169 -19.60 -15.02 -37.57
C LEU A 169 -18.95 -16.21 -38.25
N TYR A 170 -17.81 -16.70 -37.75
CA TYR A 170 -17.16 -17.90 -38.29
C TYR A 170 -18.02 -19.15 -38.08
N ARG A 171 -18.64 -19.30 -36.91
CA ARG A 171 -19.57 -20.40 -36.62
C ARG A 171 -20.82 -20.31 -37.49
N MET A 172 -21.45 -19.14 -37.59
CA MET A 172 -22.61 -18.94 -38.47
C MET A 172 -22.26 -19.10 -39.94
N SER A 173 -21.09 -18.62 -40.37
CA SER A 173 -20.58 -18.78 -41.73
C SER A 173 -20.28 -20.25 -42.01
N ALA A 174 -19.61 -20.99 -41.13
CA ALA A 174 -19.38 -22.42 -41.29
C ALA A 174 -20.68 -23.23 -41.32
N LEU A 175 -21.65 -22.90 -40.45
CA LEU A 175 -22.99 -23.51 -40.48
C LEU A 175 -23.74 -23.16 -41.77
N SER A 176 -23.65 -21.92 -42.24
CA SER A 176 -24.26 -21.45 -43.49
C SER A 176 -23.61 -22.10 -44.70
N TYR A 177 -22.28 -22.24 -44.74
CA TYR A 177 -21.54 -22.95 -45.79
C TYR A 177 -21.95 -24.42 -45.85
N LEU A 178 -22.13 -25.09 -44.70
CA LEU A 178 -22.59 -26.47 -44.67
C LEU A 178 -24.06 -26.59 -45.12
N SER A 179 -24.91 -25.63 -44.75
CA SER A 179 -26.31 -25.56 -45.18
C SER A 179 -26.43 -25.31 -46.69
N HIS A 180 -25.69 -24.35 -47.25
CA HIS A 180 -25.72 -24.06 -48.69
C HIS A 180 -25.10 -25.20 -49.51
N GLY A 181 -24.02 -25.82 -49.02
CA GLY A 181 -23.47 -27.02 -49.65
C GLY A 181 -24.45 -28.19 -49.62
N SER A 182 -25.22 -28.36 -48.54
CA SER A 182 -26.27 -29.38 -48.48
C SER A 182 -27.42 -29.11 -49.46
N GLU A 183 -27.82 -27.84 -49.65
CA GLU A 183 -28.83 -27.48 -50.64
C GLU A 183 -28.35 -27.66 -52.08
N GLU A 184 -27.10 -27.28 -52.41
CA GLU A 184 -26.55 -27.55 -53.76
C GLU A 184 -26.50 -29.05 -54.06
N THR A 185 -26.04 -29.89 -53.12
CA THR A 185 -26.04 -31.35 -53.33
C THR A 185 -27.45 -31.93 -53.51
N ALA A 186 -28.42 -31.49 -52.70
CA ALA A 186 -29.80 -31.93 -52.80
C ALA A 186 -30.50 -31.45 -54.09
N VAL A 187 -30.16 -30.25 -54.57
CA VAL A 187 -30.67 -29.69 -55.83
C VAL A 187 -30.03 -30.39 -57.03
N VAL A 188 -28.72 -30.69 -57.00
CA VAL A 188 -28.04 -31.46 -58.05
C VAL A 188 -28.62 -32.88 -58.14
N GLU A 189 -28.83 -33.55 -57.01
CA GLU A 189 -29.44 -34.89 -56.97
C GLU A 189 -30.87 -34.88 -57.54
N LYS A 190 -31.69 -33.88 -57.18
CA LYS A 190 -33.04 -33.69 -57.76
C LYS A 190 -33.01 -33.42 -59.27
N ASN A 191 -32.04 -32.64 -59.75
CA ASN A 191 -31.93 -32.34 -61.18
C ASN A 191 -31.40 -33.53 -61.99
N LEU A 192 -30.52 -34.36 -61.42
CA LEU A 192 -30.03 -35.57 -62.06
C LEU A 192 -31.11 -36.65 -62.17
N ASN A 193 -32.04 -36.69 -61.21
CA ASN A 193 -33.10 -37.69 -61.15
C ASN A 193 -34.38 -37.30 -61.92
N ARG A 194 -34.38 -36.21 -62.71
CA ARG A 194 -35.52 -35.87 -63.58
C ARG A 194 -35.34 -36.57 -64.95
N PRO A 195 -36.22 -37.51 -65.35
CA PRO A 195 -36.12 -38.18 -66.64
C PRO A 195 -36.30 -37.15 -67.77
N ARG A 196 -35.33 -37.09 -68.70
CA ARG A 196 -35.43 -36.28 -69.91
C ARG A 196 -36.48 -36.91 -70.84
N GLY A 197 -37.71 -36.44 -70.71
CA GLY A 197 -38.82 -36.83 -71.56
C GLY A 197 -38.73 -36.19 -72.95
N TYR A 198 -38.55 -37.07 -73.93
CA TYR A 198 -38.91 -37.11 -75.36
C TYR A 198 -39.38 -35.82 -76.06
#